data_AF-A0ABD5UKZ3-F1
#
_entry.id   AF-A0ABD5UKZ3-F1
#
_cell.length_a   1.000
_cell.length_b   1.000
_cell.length_c   1.000
_cell.angle_alpha   90.00
_cell.angle_beta   90.00
_cell.angle_gamma   90.00
#
_symmetry.space_group_name_H-M   'P 1'
#
loop_
_entity.id
_entity.type
_entity.pdbx_description
1 polymer ?
#
loop_
_entity_poly.entity_id
_entity_poly.type
_entity_poly.pdbx_seq_one_letter_code
_entity_poly.pdbx_strand_id
1 'polypeptide(L)'
;MSGSPDPTEAADPIEAIVDSPVPDPAAVLGRVPTGTTLRSELAAAARSLGRSSSISGELFELHERVASIEAEPVDLVSPRRRVAEAGGEESRLKERVAALRGDVRARREMEADADGALADLESAAAALSSAQTERIAAEQALERARERAASARDERERRLALRDRLRNRRRDARRELAIGVYPEFREALSGVPGGDPADAGAAPSEYDGPRIAASLAAVRLADLDGSVTLGEAASSWLTARDGSIAPASVIDGEPASPDGLGQR
;
A
#
# COMPACT_ATOMS: atom_id res chain seq x y z
N MET A 1 14.95 -18.49 27.13
CA MET A 1 13.68 -17.77 27.34
C MET A 1 13.18 -17.35 25.97
N SER A 2 12.17 -18.07 25.48
CA SER A 2 11.53 -17.81 24.19
C SER A 2 10.69 -16.53 24.29
N GLY A 3 11.03 -15.52 23.50
CA GLY A 3 10.17 -14.37 23.26
C GLY A 3 9.31 -14.66 22.04
N SER A 4 8.04 -14.97 22.27
CA SER A 4 7.01 -15.07 21.24
C SER A 4 6.90 -13.75 20.46
N PRO A 5 6.73 -13.77 19.13
CA PRO A 5 6.36 -12.57 18.40
C PRO A 5 4.90 -12.19 18.69
N ASP A 6 4.69 -10.88 18.80
CA ASP A 6 3.43 -10.18 19.08
C ASP A 6 2.37 -10.43 17.97
N PRO A 7 1.15 -10.87 18.30
CA PRO A 7 0.13 -11.23 17.31
C PRO A 7 -0.90 -10.12 17.14
N THR A 8 -0.53 -8.93 16.65
CA THR A 8 -1.55 -7.94 16.26
C THR A 8 -1.05 -6.91 15.24
N GLU A 9 -0.82 -7.35 14.01
CA GLU A 9 -1.04 -6.49 12.84
C GLU A 9 -1.89 -7.30 11.86
N ALA A 10 -3.14 -7.50 12.26
CA ALA A 10 -4.17 -7.96 11.35
C ALA A 10 -4.34 -6.86 10.31
N ALA A 11 -3.64 -7.02 9.18
CA ALA A 11 -3.86 -6.24 7.99
C ALA A 11 -5.37 -6.22 7.69
N ASP A 12 -5.93 -5.02 7.56
CA ASP A 12 -7.33 -4.85 7.18
C ASP A 12 -7.60 -5.67 5.90
N PRO A 13 -8.61 -6.56 5.88
CA PRO A 13 -8.90 -7.42 4.73
C PRO A 13 -9.33 -6.64 3.47
N ILE A 14 -9.34 -5.30 3.51
CA ILE A 14 -9.61 -4.41 2.39
C ILE A 14 -8.30 -3.99 1.67
N GLU A 15 -7.11 -4.09 2.30
CA GLU A 15 -5.84 -3.74 1.64
C GLU A 15 -5.25 -4.87 0.77
N ALA A 16 -5.74 -6.11 0.91
CA ALA A 16 -5.19 -7.27 0.19
C ALA A 16 -5.89 -7.57 -1.16
N ILE A 17 -6.91 -6.81 -1.55
CA ILE A 17 -7.58 -6.96 -2.83
C ILE A 17 -7.15 -5.78 -3.72
N VAL A 18 -6.72 -6.09 -4.95
CA VAL A 18 -6.58 -5.16 -6.09
C VAL A 18 -5.18 -4.54 -6.28
N ASP A 19 -4.22 -5.39 -6.65
CA ASP A 19 -3.05 -4.97 -7.46
C ASP A 19 -3.37 -4.88 -8.97
N SER A 20 -4.62 -5.14 -9.34
CA SER A 20 -5.15 -4.70 -10.64
C SER A 20 -5.41 -3.19 -10.58
N PRO A 21 -5.17 -2.38 -11.62
CA PRO A 21 -5.43 -0.93 -11.57
C PRO A 21 -6.90 -0.59 -11.31
N VAL A 22 -7.80 -1.58 -11.43
CA VAL A 22 -9.24 -1.48 -11.44
C VAL A 22 -9.87 -2.80 -10.95
N PRO A 23 -10.86 -2.79 -10.04
CA PRO A 23 -11.59 -4.01 -9.67
C PRO A 23 -12.41 -4.57 -10.84
N ASP A 24 -12.42 -5.89 -10.95
CA ASP A 24 -13.24 -6.67 -11.90
C ASP A 24 -14.74 -6.33 -11.73
N PRO A 25 -15.49 -6.02 -12.81
CA PRO A 25 -16.93 -5.80 -12.75
C PRO A 25 -17.71 -6.87 -11.98
N ALA A 26 -17.37 -8.16 -12.17
CA ALA A 26 -18.06 -9.26 -11.49
C ALA A 26 -17.84 -9.24 -9.97
N ALA A 27 -16.66 -8.80 -9.51
CA ALA A 27 -16.37 -8.65 -8.09
C ALA A 27 -17.18 -7.52 -7.42
N VAL A 28 -17.60 -6.51 -8.19
CA VAL A 28 -18.42 -5.39 -7.68
C VAL A 28 -19.91 -5.69 -7.77
N LEU A 29 -20.36 -6.28 -8.89
CA LEU A 29 -21.78 -6.44 -9.21
C LEU A 29 -22.33 -7.85 -8.96
N GLY A 30 -21.48 -8.83 -8.60
CA GLY A 30 -21.88 -10.22 -8.40
C GLY A 30 -22.81 -10.49 -7.21
N ARG A 31 -23.10 -9.48 -6.39
CA ARG A 31 -24.04 -9.58 -5.26
C ARG A 31 -24.87 -8.30 -5.08
N VAL A 32 -26.14 -8.45 -4.75
CA VAL A 32 -27.05 -7.33 -4.43
C VAL A 32 -27.58 -7.45 -2.99
N PRO A 33 -27.55 -6.40 -2.15
CA PRO A 33 -26.88 -5.12 -2.41
C PRO A 33 -25.36 -5.31 -2.49
N THR A 34 -24.69 -4.48 -3.29
CA THR A 34 -23.24 -4.62 -3.55
C THR A 34 -22.37 -4.21 -2.36
N GLY A 35 -22.92 -3.46 -1.42
CA GLY A 35 -22.16 -2.85 -0.32
C GLY A 35 -21.23 -1.72 -0.77
N THR A 36 -21.30 -1.30 -2.03
CA THR A 36 -20.49 -0.23 -2.61
C THR A 36 -21.33 1.00 -2.97
N THR A 37 -20.68 2.11 -3.32
CA THR A 37 -21.37 3.33 -3.75
C THR A 37 -21.90 3.17 -5.19
N LEU A 38 -23.02 3.83 -5.53
CA LEU A 38 -23.57 3.84 -6.90
C LEU A 38 -22.53 4.21 -7.98
N ARG A 39 -21.64 5.16 -7.69
CA ARG A 39 -20.55 5.50 -8.63
C ARG A 39 -19.62 4.33 -8.93
N SER A 40 -19.36 3.47 -7.94
CA SER A 40 -18.56 2.25 -8.12
C SER A 40 -19.32 1.21 -8.93
N GLU A 41 -20.61 1.02 -8.64
CA GLU A 41 -21.49 0.09 -9.39
C GLU A 41 -21.58 0.48 -10.86
N LEU A 42 -21.83 1.76 -11.16
CA LEU A 42 -21.92 2.27 -12.53
C LEU A 42 -20.57 2.23 -13.26
N ALA A 43 -19.47 2.52 -12.57
CA ALA A 43 -18.15 2.37 -13.17
C ALA A 43 -17.81 0.91 -13.46
N ALA A 44 -18.30 -0.05 -12.68
CA ALA A 44 -18.19 -1.47 -12.97
C ALA A 44 -19.05 -1.85 -14.18
N ALA A 45 -20.31 -1.42 -14.23
CA ALA A 45 -21.21 -1.66 -15.36
C ALA A 45 -20.65 -1.07 -16.68
N ALA A 46 -20.11 0.14 -16.64
CA ALA A 46 -19.44 0.74 -17.80
C ALA A 46 -18.29 -0.13 -18.34
N ARG A 47 -17.52 -0.75 -17.45
CA ARG A 47 -16.40 -1.60 -17.84
C ARG A 47 -16.82 -2.96 -18.36
N SER A 48 -17.86 -3.57 -17.80
CA SER A 48 -18.43 -4.78 -18.40
C SER A 48 -18.89 -4.53 -19.84
N LEU A 49 -19.37 -3.32 -20.14
CA LEU A 49 -19.71 -2.89 -21.50
C LEU A 49 -18.48 -2.54 -22.38
N GLY A 50 -17.27 -2.85 -21.92
CA GLY A 50 -16.01 -2.55 -22.62
C GLY A 50 -15.60 -1.07 -22.62
N ARG A 51 -16.28 -0.19 -21.86
CA ARG A 51 -15.91 1.24 -21.80
C ARG A 51 -14.70 1.44 -20.90
N SER A 52 -13.78 2.30 -21.33
CA SER A 52 -12.61 2.72 -20.58
C SER A 52 -12.65 4.23 -20.30
N SER A 53 -11.99 4.66 -19.22
CA SER A 53 -11.83 6.09 -18.93
C SER A 53 -10.74 6.67 -19.82
N SER A 54 -10.87 7.94 -20.20
CA SER A 54 -9.85 8.67 -20.95
C SER A 54 -8.48 8.68 -20.25
N ILE A 55 -8.44 8.53 -18.92
CA ILE A 55 -7.20 8.52 -18.12
C ILE A 55 -6.69 7.10 -17.81
N SER A 56 -7.18 6.06 -18.49
CA SER A 56 -6.75 4.67 -18.24
C SER A 56 -5.24 4.45 -18.48
N GLY A 57 -4.68 5.11 -19.51
CA GLY A 57 -3.22 5.06 -19.76
C GLY A 57 -2.41 5.70 -18.63
N GLU A 58 -2.86 6.85 -18.12
CA GLU A 58 -2.21 7.51 -16.97
C GLU A 58 -2.26 6.63 -15.71
N LEU A 59 -3.37 5.91 -15.48
CA LEU A 59 -3.48 4.97 -14.36
C LEU A 59 -2.46 3.83 -14.46
N PHE A 60 -2.28 3.28 -15.67
CA PHE A 60 -1.28 2.24 -15.92
C PHE A 60 0.14 2.79 -15.67
N GLU A 61 0.47 3.96 -16.23
CA GLU A 61 1.78 4.60 -16.00
C GLU A 61 2.04 4.91 -14.52
N LEU A 62 1.04 5.42 -13.79
CA LEU A 62 1.19 5.72 -12.36
C LEU A 62 1.40 4.44 -11.55
N HIS A 63 0.72 3.36 -11.90
CA HIS A 63 0.89 2.07 -11.27
C HIS A 63 2.31 1.52 -11.51
N GLU A 64 2.79 1.52 -12.75
CA GLU A 64 4.16 1.12 -13.11
C GLU A 64 5.21 1.95 -12.37
N ARG A 65 5.03 3.28 -12.29
CA ARG A 65 5.93 4.16 -11.55
C ARG A 65 5.92 3.90 -10.04
N VAL A 66 4.80 3.48 -9.46
CA VAL A 66 4.76 3.07 -8.05
C VAL A 66 5.48 1.73 -7.86
N ALA A 67 5.28 0.79 -8.78
CA ALA A 67 5.89 -0.54 -8.72
C ALA A 67 7.41 -0.49 -8.92
N SER A 68 7.91 0.43 -9.76
CA SER A 68 9.34 0.60 -10.02
C SER A 68 10.13 1.17 -8.84
N ILE A 69 9.45 1.63 -7.79
CA ILE A 69 10.08 2.26 -6.64
C ILE A 69 10.28 1.25 -5.50
N GLU A 70 11.53 0.82 -5.34
CA GLU A 70 11.99 0.00 -4.23
C GLU A 70 12.82 0.85 -3.26
N ALA A 71 12.40 0.92 -2.00
CA ALA A 71 13.08 1.70 -0.98
C ALA A 71 13.50 0.80 0.19
N GLU A 72 14.76 0.39 0.17
CA GLU A 72 15.34 -0.48 1.19
C GLU A 72 15.57 0.27 2.52
N PRO A 73 15.28 -0.34 3.68
CA PRO A 73 15.69 0.19 4.98
C PRO A 73 17.22 0.31 5.10
N VAL A 74 17.69 1.42 5.65
CA VAL A 74 19.13 1.68 5.85
C VAL A 74 19.46 1.68 7.34
N ASP A 75 20.42 0.85 7.74
CA ASP A 75 20.93 0.82 9.12
C ASP A 75 21.88 1.99 9.41
N LEU A 76 21.46 2.85 10.34
CA LEU A 76 22.26 3.94 10.89
C LEU A 76 22.85 3.62 12.27
N VAL A 77 22.39 2.57 12.93
CA VAL A 77 22.81 2.21 14.29
C VAL A 77 24.24 1.67 14.25
N SER A 78 24.55 0.73 13.36
CA SER A 78 25.89 0.13 13.31
C SER A 78 27.00 1.14 12.98
N PRO A 79 26.86 2.04 11.99
CA PRO A 79 27.87 3.07 11.75
C PRO A 79 28.02 4.07 12.91
N ARG A 80 26.93 4.46 13.58
CA ARG A 80 27.00 5.34 14.77
C ARG A 80 27.76 4.70 15.91
N ARG A 81 27.49 3.43 16.17
CA ARG A 81 28.19 2.65 17.20
C ARG A 81 29.69 2.59 16.94
N ARG A 82 30.09 2.32 15.69
CA ARG A 82 31.52 2.29 15.29
C ARG A 82 32.23 3.63 15.50
N VAL A 83 31.58 4.74 15.18
CA VAL A 83 32.15 6.08 15.44
C VAL A 83 32.39 6.30 16.94
N ALA A 84 31.44 5.90 17.78
CA ALA A 84 31.59 6.01 19.23
C ALA A 84 32.71 5.11 19.77
N GLU A 85 32.81 3.87 19.29
CA GLU A 85 33.88 2.93 19.67
C GLU A 85 35.26 3.46 19.25
N ALA A 86 35.42 3.89 17.99
CA ALA A 86 36.69 4.41 17.48
C ALA A 86 37.11 5.72 18.17
N GLY A 87 36.16 6.63 18.44
CA GLY A 87 36.43 7.87 19.17
C GLY A 87 36.80 7.61 20.64
N GLY A 88 36.18 6.61 21.26
CA GLY A 88 36.54 6.15 22.62
C GLY A 88 37.97 5.61 22.67
N GLU A 89 38.36 4.79 21.70
CA GLU A 89 39.71 4.23 21.63
C GLU A 89 40.78 5.30 21.32
N GLU A 90 40.51 6.22 20.40
CA GLU A 90 41.41 7.36 20.13
C GLU A 90 41.66 8.17 21.40
N SER A 91 40.61 8.43 22.19
CA SER A 91 40.71 9.22 23.43
C SER A 91 41.58 8.52 24.48
N ARG A 92 41.38 7.21 24.69
CA ARG A 92 42.21 6.40 25.60
C ARG A 92 43.68 6.38 25.18
N LEU A 93 43.96 6.27 23.88
CA LEU A 93 45.32 6.24 23.36
C LEU A 93 46.01 7.61 23.48
N LYS A 94 45.28 8.72 23.30
CA LYS A 94 45.82 10.08 23.59
C LYS A 94 46.25 10.23 25.04
N GLU A 95 45.41 9.77 25.97
CA GLU A 95 45.73 9.80 27.40
C GLU A 95 46.97 8.95 27.71
N ARG A 96 47.06 7.73 27.16
CA ARG A 96 48.23 6.85 27.31
C ARG A 96 49.51 7.50 26.77
N VAL A 97 49.46 8.08 25.57
CA VAL A 97 50.61 8.80 24.98
C VAL A 97 51.03 9.97 25.87
N ALA A 98 50.09 10.74 26.42
CA ALA A 98 50.41 11.84 27.32
C ALA A 98 51.10 11.37 28.61
N ALA A 99 50.61 10.28 29.21
CA ALA A 99 51.22 9.67 30.39
C ALA A 99 52.66 9.20 30.11
N LEU A 100 52.87 8.43 29.03
CA LEU A 100 54.19 7.92 28.65
C LEU A 100 55.18 9.04 28.30
N ARG A 101 54.71 10.14 27.68
CA ARG A 101 55.54 11.34 27.46
C ARG A 101 55.99 11.97 28.79
N GLY A 102 55.12 11.98 29.79
CA GLY A 102 55.44 12.42 31.15
C GLY A 102 56.52 11.54 31.79
N ASP A 103 56.36 10.22 31.70
CA ASP A 103 57.29 9.25 32.29
C ASP A 103 58.69 9.33 31.64
N VAL A 104 58.76 9.40 30.31
CA VAL A 104 60.03 9.57 29.58
C VAL A 104 60.74 10.85 30.02
N ARG A 105 60.00 11.95 30.18
CA ARG A 105 60.56 13.22 30.66
C ARG A 105 61.12 13.08 32.08
N ALA A 106 60.35 12.53 33.01
CA ALA A 106 60.77 12.35 34.39
C ALA A 106 62.04 11.47 34.53
N ARG A 107 62.13 10.38 33.76
CA ARG A 107 63.34 9.53 33.76
C ARG A 107 64.57 10.25 33.25
N ARG A 108 64.44 11.04 32.17
CA ARG A 108 65.53 11.87 31.64
C ARG A 108 65.98 12.92 32.64
N GLU A 109 65.05 13.55 33.37
CA GLU A 109 65.36 14.53 34.43
C GLU A 109 66.11 13.91 35.60
N MET A 110 65.87 12.62 35.90
CA MET A 110 66.58 11.87 36.94
C MET A 110 67.83 11.14 36.45
N GLU A 111 68.26 11.37 35.19
CA GLU A 111 69.36 10.63 34.53
C GLU A 111 69.20 9.09 34.58
N ALA A 112 67.96 8.61 34.65
CA ALA A 112 67.62 7.20 34.65
C ALA A 112 67.45 6.65 33.22
N ASP A 113 67.61 5.34 33.05
CA ASP A 113 67.36 4.66 31.78
C ASP A 113 65.90 4.86 31.31
N ALA A 114 65.76 5.48 30.13
CA ALA A 114 64.50 5.84 29.53
C ALA A 114 64.17 5.01 28.28
N ASP A 115 65.02 4.07 27.85
CA ASP A 115 64.88 3.39 26.55
C ASP A 115 63.59 2.57 26.47
N GLY A 116 63.26 1.83 27.54
CA GLY A 116 62.00 1.08 27.60
C GLY A 116 60.77 2.00 27.55
N ALA A 117 60.79 3.12 28.27
CA ALA A 117 59.67 4.07 28.26
C ALA A 117 59.53 4.78 26.91
N LEU A 118 60.64 4.98 26.18
CA LEU A 118 60.62 5.53 24.82
C LEU A 118 59.99 4.53 23.83
N ALA A 119 60.34 3.25 23.93
CA ALA A 119 59.75 2.21 23.09
C ALA A 119 58.23 2.08 23.33
N ASP A 120 57.78 2.13 24.59
CA ASP A 120 56.36 2.13 24.93
C ASP A 120 55.63 3.35 24.35
N LEU A 121 56.26 4.53 24.43
CA LEU A 121 55.72 5.75 23.86
C LEU A 121 55.58 5.66 22.33
N GLU A 122 56.59 5.15 21.63
CA GLU A 122 56.56 4.96 20.17
C GLU A 122 55.44 3.99 19.77
N SER A 123 55.30 2.87 20.50
CA SER A 123 54.21 1.91 20.30
C SER A 123 52.83 2.55 20.51
N ALA A 124 52.65 3.31 21.59
CA ALA A 124 51.40 4.01 21.88
C ALA A 124 51.08 5.09 20.83
N ALA A 125 52.09 5.80 20.32
CA ALA A 125 51.93 6.79 19.26
C ALA A 125 51.52 6.14 17.92
N ALA A 126 52.11 5.00 17.57
CA ALA A 126 51.72 4.23 16.40
C ALA A 126 50.27 3.73 16.52
N ALA A 127 49.89 3.19 17.69
CA ALA A 127 48.52 2.78 17.96
C ALA A 127 47.52 3.95 17.86
N LEU A 128 47.88 5.12 18.40
CA LEU A 128 47.07 6.33 18.28
C LEU A 128 46.85 6.74 16.82
N SER A 129 47.91 6.70 16.00
CA SER A 129 47.79 7.02 14.57
C SER A 129 46.84 6.06 13.83
N SER A 130 46.89 4.77 14.16
CA SER A 130 45.94 3.78 13.64
C SER A 130 44.50 4.08 14.07
N ALA A 131 44.28 4.34 15.37
CA ALA A 131 42.95 4.66 15.90
C ALA A 131 42.35 5.95 15.32
N GLN A 132 43.19 6.95 15.04
CA GLN A 132 42.76 8.17 14.34
C GLN A 132 42.27 7.87 12.92
N THR A 133 42.98 7.00 12.20
CA THR A 133 42.59 6.56 10.86
C THR A 133 41.27 5.78 10.92
N GLU A 134 41.11 4.91 11.93
CA GLU A 134 39.88 4.16 12.13
C GLU A 134 38.68 5.06 12.47
N ARG A 135 38.86 6.10 13.31
CA ARG A 135 37.80 7.09 13.57
C ARG A 135 37.37 7.77 12.27
N ILE A 136 38.32 8.25 11.47
CA ILE A 136 38.02 8.92 10.19
C ILE A 136 37.26 7.96 9.27
N ALA A 137 37.68 6.70 9.16
CA ALA A 137 37.00 5.71 8.35
C ALA A 137 35.57 5.42 8.86
N ALA A 138 35.37 5.35 10.18
CA ALA A 138 34.06 5.16 10.79
C ALA A 138 33.13 6.36 10.53
N GLU A 139 33.65 7.59 10.62
CA GLU A 139 32.88 8.81 10.33
C GLU A 139 32.45 8.88 8.87
N GLN A 140 33.36 8.58 7.94
CA GLN A 140 33.02 8.51 6.53
C GLN A 140 31.98 7.42 6.24
N ALA A 141 32.05 6.28 6.93
CA ALA A 141 31.05 5.22 6.79
C ALA A 141 29.67 5.64 7.33
N LEU A 142 29.63 6.41 8.43
CA LEU A 142 28.39 6.98 8.95
C LEU A 142 27.79 7.99 7.99
N GLU A 143 28.61 8.86 7.39
CA GLU A 143 28.13 9.87 6.44
C GLU A 143 27.51 9.21 5.20
N ARG A 144 28.21 8.24 4.59
CA ARG A 144 27.66 7.43 3.49
C ARG A 144 26.38 6.67 3.88
N ALA A 145 26.22 6.29 5.14
CA ALA A 145 24.98 5.66 5.61
C ALA A 145 23.84 6.68 5.74
N ARG A 146 24.12 7.90 6.21
CA ARG A 146 23.15 8.99 6.29
C ARG A 146 22.65 9.42 4.92
N GLU A 147 23.54 9.58 3.95
CA GLU A 147 23.19 9.90 2.57
C GLU A 147 22.24 8.84 1.99
N ARG A 148 22.59 7.56 2.10
CA ARG A 148 21.72 6.46 1.66
C ARG A 148 20.37 6.46 2.38
N ALA A 149 20.36 6.72 3.69
CA ALA A 149 19.11 6.79 4.45
C ALA A 149 18.24 7.99 4.05
N ALA A 150 18.85 9.10 3.64
CA ALA A 150 18.15 10.25 3.08
C ALA A 150 17.53 9.90 1.73
N SER A 151 18.32 9.36 0.78
CA SER A 151 17.80 8.93 -0.51
C SER A 151 16.69 7.89 -0.38
N ALA A 152 16.83 6.92 0.52
CA ALA A 152 15.78 5.94 0.78
C ALA A 152 14.50 6.58 1.36
N ARG A 153 14.62 7.65 2.16
CA ARG A 153 13.46 8.40 2.64
C ARG A 153 12.76 9.15 1.51
N ASP A 154 13.52 9.87 0.69
CA ASP A 154 13.00 10.64 -0.43
C ASP A 154 12.25 9.73 -1.41
N GLU A 155 12.79 8.53 -1.65
CA GLU A 155 12.17 7.53 -2.50
C GLU A 155 10.87 6.97 -1.90
N ARG A 156 10.81 6.72 -0.58
CA ARG A 156 9.56 6.37 0.10
C ARG A 156 8.51 7.47 0.00
N GLU A 157 8.91 8.72 0.20
CA GLU A 157 8.02 9.88 0.11
C GLU A 157 7.46 10.02 -1.31
N ARG A 158 8.32 9.88 -2.32
CA ARG A 158 7.92 9.86 -3.74
C ARG A 158 6.92 8.75 -4.02
N ARG A 159 7.17 7.53 -3.54
CA ARG A 159 6.22 6.40 -3.68
C ARG A 159 4.88 6.70 -3.03
N LEU A 160 4.87 7.28 -1.83
CA LEU A 160 3.64 7.67 -1.12
C LEU A 160 2.83 8.69 -1.95
N ALA A 161 3.48 9.75 -2.42
CA ALA A 161 2.84 10.78 -3.23
C ALA A 161 2.26 10.22 -4.53
N LEU A 162 2.96 9.29 -5.19
CA LEU A 162 2.47 8.61 -6.39
C LEU A 162 1.28 7.69 -6.08
N ARG A 163 1.29 6.96 -4.96
CA ARG A 163 0.14 6.14 -4.51
C ARG A 163 -1.09 6.98 -4.26
N ASP A 164 -0.94 8.14 -3.62
CA ASP A 164 -2.05 9.06 -3.38
C ASP A 164 -2.59 9.66 -4.67
N ARG A 165 -1.70 10.03 -5.60
CA ARG A 165 -2.10 10.48 -6.93
C ARG A 165 -2.86 9.39 -7.68
N LEU A 166 -2.36 8.15 -7.67
CA LEU A 166 -3.02 6.99 -8.27
C LEU A 166 -4.42 6.79 -7.66
N ARG A 167 -4.56 6.86 -6.34
CA ARG A 167 -5.85 6.75 -5.64
C ARG A 167 -6.82 7.84 -6.10
N ASN A 168 -6.37 9.08 -6.23
CA ASN A 168 -7.18 10.20 -6.70
C ASN A 168 -7.61 9.99 -8.16
N ARG A 169 -6.68 9.63 -9.05
CA ARG A 169 -7.01 9.35 -10.45
C ARG A 169 -7.93 8.15 -10.62
N ARG A 170 -7.85 7.13 -9.78
CA ARG A 170 -8.83 6.03 -9.74
C ARG A 170 -10.24 6.51 -9.34
N ARG A 171 -10.36 7.55 -8.52
CA ARG A 171 -11.66 8.18 -8.21
C ARG A 171 -12.18 8.95 -9.42
N ASP A 172 -11.32 9.70 -10.09
CA ASP A 172 -11.68 10.47 -11.29
C ASP A 172 -12.14 9.56 -12.44
N ALA A 173 -11.42 8.46 -12.70
CA ALA A 173 -11.78 7.49 -13.72
C ALA A 173 -13.14 6.83 -13.45
N ARG A 174 -13.41 6.48 -12.18
CA ARG A 174 -14.73 5.96 -11.79
C ARG A 174 -15.83 7.00 -11.98
N ARG A 175 -15.55 8.27 -11.65
CA ARG A 175 -16.50 9.37 -11.85
C ARG A 175 -16.82 9.55 -13.33
N GLU A 176 -15.81 9.58 -14.19
CA GLU A 176 -15.98 9.70 -15.65
C GLU A 176 -16.83 8.57 -16.21
N LEU A 177 -16.49 7.32 -15.88
CA LEU A 177 -17.23 6.14 -16.32
C LEU A 177 -18.69 6.17 -15.83
N ALA A 178 -18.90 6.46 -14.55
CA ALA A 178 -20.23 6.52 -13.96
C ALA A 178 -21.11 7.62 -14.58
N ILE A 179 -20.53 8.78 -14.91
CA ILE A 179 -21.25 9.84 -15.62
C ILE A 179 -21.58 9.40 -17.05
N GLY A 180 -20.64 8.75 -17.72
CA GLY A 180 -20.78 8.31 -19.12
C GLY A 180 -21.88 7.26 -19.34
N VAL A 181 -22.23 6.47 -18.32
CA VAL A 181 -23.34 5.49 -18.39
C VAL A 181 -24.59 5.93 -17.62
N TYR A 182 -24.60 7.15 -17.08
CA TYR A 182 -25.70 7.61 -16.23
C TYR A 182 -27.04 7.69 -16.97
N PRO A 183 -27.11 8.20 -18.22
CA PRO A 183 -28.36 8.20 -18.99
C PRO A 183 -28.97 6.80 -19.13
N GLU A 184 -28.15 5.80 -19.45
CA GLU A 184 -28.59 4.40 -19.61
C GLU A 184 -29.03 3.78 -18.26
N PHE A 185 -28.37 4.16 -17.17
CA PHE A 185 -28.82 3.79 -15.81
C PHE A 185 -30.22 4.34 -15.50
N ARG A 186 -30.50 5.60 -15.89
CA ARG A 186 -31.82 6.21 -15.68
C ARG A 186 -32.93 5.44 -16.39
N GLU A 187 -32.65 4.96 -17.60
CA GLU A 187 -33.56 4.12 -18.34
C GLU A 187 -33.72 2.74 -17.67
N ALA A 188 -32.61 2.14 -17.22
CA ALA A 188 -32.62 0.84 -16.54
C ALA A 188 -33.43 0.84 -15.23
N LEU A 189 -33.54 1.98 -14.52
CA LEU A 189 -34.36 2.11 -13.32
C LEU A 189 -35.84 1.75 -13.55
N SER A 190 -36.38 2.05 -14.73
CA SER A 190 -37.78 1.71 -15.06
C SER A 190 -38.04 0.21 -15.14
N GLY A 191 -37.00 -0.59 -15.36
CA GLY A 191 -37.09 -2.03 -15.51
C GLY A 191 -36.82 -2.82 -14.22
N VAL A 192 -36.61 -2.15 -13.08
CA VAL A 192 -36.32 -2.83 -11.81
C VAL A 192 -37.39 -2.53 -10.76
N PRO A 193 -37.69 -3.50 -9.86
CA PRO A 193 -38.71 -3.31 -8.82
C PRO A 193 -38.45 -2.07 -7.98
N GLY A 194 -39.44 -1.16 -7.94
CA GLY A 194 -39.37 0.10 -7.20
C GLY A 194 -38.16 0.99 -7.53
N GLY A 195 -37.68 0.93 -8.78
CA GLY A 195 -36.92 2.00 -9.41
C GLY A 195 -37.87 2.96 -10.13
N ASP A 196 -37.63 4.26 -9.96
CA ASP A 196 -38.31 5.32 -10.70
C ASP A 196 -37.24 6.21 -11.37
N PRO A 197 -37.28 6.42 -12.70
CA PRO A 197 -36.38 7.36 -13.38
C PRO A 197 -36.42 8.80 -12.84
N ALA A 198 -37.50 9.20 -12.17
CA ALA A 198 -37.62 10.50 -11.51
C ALA A 198 -36.68 10.64 -10.30
N ASP A 199 -36.42 9.55 -9.58
CA ASP A 199 -35.52 9.50 -8.43
C ASP A 199 -34.04 9.67 -8.81
N ALA A 200 -33.72 9.63 -10.10
CA ALA A 200 -32.33 9.61 -10.55
C ALA A 200 -31.63 10.98 -10.50
N GLY A 201 -32.36 12.09 -10.56
CA GLY A 201 -31.74 13.40 -10.73
C GLY A 201 -30.85 13.50 -11.99
N ALA A 202 -29.89 14.43 -12.00
CA ALA A 202 -29.03 14.69 -13.15
C ALA A 202 -27.67 13.97 -13.10
N ALA A 203 -27.24 13.52 -11.92
CA ALA A 203 -25.95 12.86 -11.73
C ALA A 203 -25.99 11.78 -10.64
N PRO A 204 -25.03 10.83 -10.60
CA PRO A 204 -25.00 9.76 -9.59
C PRO A 204 -25.01 10.24 -8.12
N SER A 205 -24.62 11.49 -7.85
CA SER A 205 -24.67 12.09 -6.50
C SER A 205 -26.08 12.47 -6.05
N GLU A 206 -26.98 12.66 -7.00
CA GLU A 206 -28.33 13.22 -6.81
C GLU A 206 -29.40 12.13 -6.77
N TYR A 207 -29.01 10.86 -6.92
CA TYR A 207 -29.92 9.73 -6.81
C TYR A 207 -30.53 9.67 -5.40
N ASP A 208 -31.85 9.82 -5.32
CA ASP A 208 -32.63 9.83 -4.07
C ASP A 208 -33.50 8.57 -3.88
N GLY A 209 -33.40 7.62 -4.83
CA GLY A 209 -34.19 6.40 -4.81
C GLY A 209 -33.64 5.30 -3.87
N PRO A 210 -34.33 4.15 -3.79
CA PRO A 210 -33.90 3.03 -2.96
C PRO A 210 -32.57 2.43 -3.43
N ARG A 211 -31.61 2.22 -2.52
CA ARG A 211 -30.27 1.70 -2.89
C ARG A 211 -30.32 0.32 -3.58
N ILE A 212 -31.26 -0.53 -3.18
CA ILE A 212 -31.42 -1.87 -3.80
C ILE A 212 -31.90 -1.73 -5.26
N ALA A 213 -32.79 -0.78 -5.57
CA ALA A 213 -33.21 -0.50 -6.94
C ALA A 213 -32.03 0.02 -7.78
N ALA A 214 -31.22 0.92 -7.23
CA ALA A 214 -29.98 1.38 -7.87
C ALA A 214 -29.01 0.22 -8.17
N SER A 215 -28.74 -0.66 -7.20
CA SER A 215 -27.86 -1.82 -7.43
C SER A 215 -28.42 -2.76 -8.50
N LEU A 216 -29.73 -3.04 -8.50
CA LEU A 216 -30.38 -3.87 -9.51
C LEU A 216 -30.32 -3.23 -10.90
N ALA A 217 -30.53 -1.92 -11.01
CA ALA A 217 -30.44 -1.21 -12.28
C ALA A 217 -28.99 -1.19 -12.80
N ALA A 218 -28.00 -1.05 -11.93
CA ALA A 218 -26.59 -1.16 -12.30
C ALA A 218 -26.22 -2.57 -12.79
N VAL A 219 -26.75 -3.62 -12.14
CA VAL A 219 -26.60 -5.01 -12.60
C VAL A 219 -27.27 -5.22 -13.95
N ARG A 220 -28.50 -4.71 -14.15
CA ARG A 220 -29.24 -4.80 -15.42
C ARG A 220 -28.51 -4.11 -16.58
N LEU A 221 -27.83 -3.01 -16.29
CA LEU A 221 -27.03 -2.27 -17.25
C LEU A 221 -25.72 -2.99 -17.62
N ALA A 222 -25.20 -3.84 -16.74
CA ALA A 222 -23.92 -4.50 -16.91
C ALA A 222 -24.03 -5.73 -17.83
N ASP A 223 -22.94 -6.01 -18.55
CA ASP A 223 -22.77 -7.21 -19.37
C ASP A 223 -21.98 -8.25 -18.56
N LEU A 224 -22.69 -9.05 -17.76
CA LEU A 224 -22.08 -10.01 -16.83
C LEU A 224 -22.25 -11.44 -17.32
N ASP A 225 -21.14 -12.16 -17.49
CA ASP A 225 -21.11 -13.58 -17.88
C ASP A 225 -21.47 -14.56 -16.75
N GLY A 226 -21.85 -14.05 -15.56
CA GLY A 226 -22.03 -14.85 -14.34
C GLY A 226 -23.33 -14.56 -13.58
N SER A 227 -23.73 -15.50 -12.72
CA SER A 227 -24.91 -15.35 -11.87
C SER A 227 -24.71 -14.28 -10.79
N VAL A 228 -25.72 -13.44 -10.56
CA VAL A 228 -25.74 -12.46 -9.47
C VAL A 228 -26.47 -13.01 -8.25
N THR A 229 -25.81 -12.98 -7.09
CA THR A 229 -26.40 -13.45 -5.84
C THR A 229 -27.24 -12.37 -5.17
N LEU A 230 -28.48 -12.69 -4.81
CA LEU A 230 -29.29 -11.81 -3.95
C LEU A 230 -28.99 -12.10 -2.48
N GLY A 231 -28.59 -11.07 -1.74
CA GLY A 231 -28.49 -11.12 -0.29
C GLY A 231 -29.86 -11.03 0.36
N GLU A 232 -29.95 -11.46 1.63
CA GLU A 232 -31.20 -11.53 2.39
C GLU A 232 -32.02 -10.24 2.39
N ALA A 233 -31.35 -9.09 2.49
CA ALA A 233 -31.99 -7.77 2.43
C ALA A 233 -32.62 -7.48 1.06
N ALA A 234 -31.95 -7.85 -0.04
CA ALA A 234 -32.49 -7.69 -1.39
C ALA A 234 -33.65 -8.66 -1.64
N SER A 235 -33.51 -9.92 -1.23
CA SER A 235 -34.58 -10.92 -1.33
C SER A 235 -35.83 -10.48 -0.56
N SER A 236 -35.68 -10.06 0.69
CA SER A 236 -36.80 -9.59 1.53
C SER A 236 -37.49 -8.36 0.94
N TRP A 237 -36.70 -7.43 0.41
CA TRP A 237 -37.21 -6.21 -0.21
C TRP A 237 -37.97 -6.48 -1.51
N LEU A 238 -37.51 -7.44 -2.32
CA LEU A 238 -38.23 -7.91 -3.51
C LEU A 238 -39.54 -8.58 -3.11
N THR A 239 -39.52 -9.53 -2.17
CA THR A 239 -40.74 -10.21 -1.70
C THR A 239 -41.78 -9.24 -1.12
N ALA A 240 -41.36 -8.20 -0.41
CA ALA A 240 -42.26 -7.18 0.12
C ALA A 240 -42.94 -6.32 -0.97
N ARG A 241 -42.35 -6.25 -2.16
CA ARG A 241 -42.85 -5.46 -3.31
C ARG A 241 -43.54 -6.32 -4.38
N ASP A 242 -43.16 -7.59 -4.48
CA ASP A 242 -43.73 -8.63 -5.36
C ASP A 242 -45.04 -9.23 -4.82
N GLY A 243 -45.83 -8.46 -4.05
CA GLY A 243 -47.22 -8.83 -3.72
C GLY A 243 -48.12 -9.08 -4.95
N SER A 244 -47.60 -8.88 -6.17
CA SER A 244 -48.17 -9.39 -7.41
C SER A 244 -47.08 -9.47 -8.52
N ILE A 245 -46.22 -10.48 -8.50
CA ILE A 245 -45.66 -11.23 -9.67
C ILE A 245 -44.76 -12.33 -9.09
N ALA A 246 -45.01 -13.59 -9.48
CA ALA A 246 -44.17 -14.71 -9.07
C ALA A 246 -42.75 -14.57 -9.65
N PRO A 247 -41.69 -14.93 -8.92
CA PRO A 247 -40.30 -14.83 -9.39
C PRO A 247 -40.00 -15.94 -10.40
N ALA A 248 -40.49 -15.79 -11.63
CA ALA A 248 -40.19 -16.69 -12.74
C ALA A 248 -40.20 -15.94 -14.06
N SER A 249 -39.38 -14.88 -14.17
CA SER A 249 -38.76 -14.39 -15.43
C SER A 249 -38.18 -12.98 -15.21
N VAL A 250 -36.93 -12.89 -14.73
CA VAL A 250 -36.18 -11.61 -14.76
C VAL A 250 -34.81 -11.76 -15.43
N ILE A 251 -34.34 -12.98 -15.69
CA ILE A 251 -33.14 -13.24 -16.48
C ILE A 251 -33.46 -14.43 -17.40
N ASP A 252 -33.43 -14.22 -18.72
CA ASP A 252 -33.44 -15.31 -19.69
C ASP A 252 -32.11 -16.07 -19.56
N GLY A 253 -32.14 -17.12 -18.75
CA GLY A 253 -31.09 -18.10 -18.61
C GLY A 253 -31.75 -19.44 -18.36
N GLU A 254 -31.67 -20.32 -19.36
CA GLU A 254 -32.24 -21.67 -19.35
C GLU A 254 -31.78 -22.43 -18.08
N PRO A 255 -32.68 -22.95 -17.24
CA PRO A 255 -32.27 -23.69 -16.06
C PRO A 255 -31.69 -25.03 -16.49
N ALA A 256 -30.38 -25.21 -16.29
CA ALA A 256 -29.73 -26.49 -16.39
C ALA A 256 -30.43 -27.50 -15.46
N SER A 257 -31.04 -28.54 -16.05
CA SER A 257 -31.68 -29.63 -15.32
C SER A 257 -30.64 -30.38 -14.48
N PRO A 258 -30.92 -30.64 -13.19
CA PRO A 258 -30.10 -31.53 -12.38
C PRO A 258 -30.60 -32.96 -12.61
N ASP A 259 -30.22 -33.59 -13.72
CA ASP A 259 -30.42 -35.02 -13.92
C ASP A 259 -29.09 -35.74 -13.90
N GLY A 260 -28.73 -36.16 -12.70
CA GLY A 260 -27.58 -37.00 -12.43
C GLY A 260 -27.64 -37.43 -10.98
N LEU A 261 -28.33 -38.55 -10.71
CA LEU A 261 -27.89 -39.62 -9.81
C LEU A 261 -28.95 -40.74 -9.72
N GLY A 262 -28.75 -41.77 -10.56
CA GLY A 262 -28.81 -43.20 -10.21
C GLY A 262 -30.16 -43.86 -9.90
N GLN A 263 -30.46 -44.96 -10.60
CA GLN A 263 -30.68 -46.29 -9.99
C GLN A 263 -30.52 -47.44 -11.01
N ARG A 264 -29.65 -48.39 -10.64
CA ARG A 264 -29.53 -49.82 -11.02
C ARG A 264 -29.06 -50.23 -12.41
#